data_AF-A0A950X8H4-F1
#
_entry.id   AF-A0A950X8H4-F1
#
_cell.length_a   1.000
_cell.length_b   1.000
_cell.length_c   1.000
_cell.angle_alpha   90.00
_cell.angle_beta   90.00
_cell.angle_gamma   90.00
#
_symmetry.space_group_name_H-M   'P 1'
#
loop_
_entity.id
_entity.type
_entity.pdbx_description
1 polymer ?
#
loop_
_entity_poly.entity_id
_entity_poly.type
_entity_poly.pdbx_seq_one_letter_code
_entity_poly.pdbx_strand_id
1 'polypeptide(L)'
;MSENSQSLYYWKTTPAGPTAELLTLFCQSHPSGNDLDNVNNSDNGVPLVAVLRDTLGDDDPKNDRVTYVWLLTYERPTLPQRMLSAVPFFYWRVGQGSKSVDSHDTAPLLDLTAPVHPVVSGIGRDLLQWTTLDPMITPIRATSRAYRTNELDQERLHLEEAIGYLREAPISDDGPALTENQLNTILARLELRKKLMGGLVNERRAARLGEEADLEQERIRSRNWELLRQCAEKTDLLFEPIDVAGASGQYAVVWFPLKTSFESHGTSITPIWKLLNIRNPWTDDRLKEWSGRTYKREVDENGSLLPLGTPGARQLELVPLGVYSLNYPKQPLLLVDFRDKLHVREHEMTQRTINEITSGVIGISHFTNWYYYVAADLYDFVRARHGGAVDQAGRLDCYSQFRVALALDSRLDPQFRTEMQSRVESWAVNPLEAAPGREMQNAVLRYARLQTEIENDGSLIARIDKDRRAELAAFGETKKAHFAQAVLHDGSFGLYTHRAKKDPANLATLDCYRRVQYHLQVIDSLVSAGTQPEVAYDSSRIQTSILELSGLMSNVHSPEVRAHVQASLLRLRDLSQDTALQSGCSLAIAELNRKNNAVRAATASGVVASVLTAETAK
;
A
#
# COMPACT_ATOMS: atom_id res chain seq x y z
N MET A 1 26.22 -9.43 -21.75
CA MET A 1 25.52 -10.72 -21.60
C MET A 1 24.39 -10.48 -20.62
N SER A 2 23.18 -10.24 -21.12
CA SER A 2 21.98 -10.00 -20.33
C SER A 2 21.35 -11.36 -20.00
N GLU A 3 21.62 -11.88 -18.80
CA GLU A 3 20.98 -13.11 -18.34
C GLU A 3 19.48 -12.90 -18.17
N ASN A 4 18.71 -13.80 -18.80
CA ASN A 4 17.28 -14.00 -18.63
C ASN A 4 16.95 -14.20 -17.14
N SER A 5 16.70 -13.10 -16.43
CA SER A 5 15.95 -13.16 -15.18
C SER A 5 14.50 -13.39 -15.56
N GLN A 6 14.07 -14.65 -15.67
CA GLN A 6 12.64 -14.96 -15.73
C GLN A 6 12.01 -14.30 -14.51
N SER A 7 11.04 -13.40 -14.74
CA SER A 7 10.37 -12.72 -13.64
C SER A 7 9.77 -13.77 -12.73
N LEU A 8 10.15 -13.75 -11.45
CA LEU A 8 9.60 -14.64 -10.40
C LEU A 8 8.06 -14.54 -10.35
N TYR A 9 7.53 -13.42 -10.85
CA TYR A 9 6.12 -13.11 -10.93
C TYR A 9 5.56 -13.16 -12.35
N TYR A 10 4.29 -13.56 -12.44
CA TYR A 10 3.52 -13.46 -13.67
C TYR A 10 2.05 -13.15 -13.36
N TRP A 11 1.40 -12.48 -14.31
CA TRP A 11 -0.05 -12.23 -14.25
C TRP A 11 -0.81 -13.35 -14.95
N LYS A 12 -1.91 -13.78 -14.33
CA LYS A 12 -2.92 -14.63 -14.94
C LYS A 12 -4.23 -13.85 -14.97
N THR A 13 -4.82 -13.73 -16.16
CA THR A 13 -6.08 -13.04 -16.36
C THR A 13 -7.21 -14.04 -16.49
N THR A 14 -8.25 -13.87 -15.70
CA THR A 14 -9.50 -14.63 -15.79
C THR A 14 -10.62 -13.68 -16.16
N PRO A 15 -11.43 -13.96 -17.20
CA PRO A 15 -12.59 -13.14 -17.50
C PRO A 15 -13.60 -13.19 -16.35
N ALA A 16 -13.98 -12.02 -15.84
CA ALA A 16 -15.02 -11.84 -14.85
C ALA A 16 -16.31 -11.41 -15.56
N GLY A 17 -17.00 -12.39 -16.17
CA GLY A 17 -18.14 -12.12 -17.05
C GLY A 17 -17.73 -11.39 -18.35
N PRO A 18 -18.68 -10.78 -19.08
CA PRO A 18 -18.41 -10.17 -20.39
C PRO A 18 -17.80 -8.76 -20.32
N THR A 19 -17.65 -8.18 -19.13
CA THR A 19 -17.32 -6.74 -19.01
C THR A 19 -16.27 -6.42 -17.95
N ALA A 20 -15.58 -7.43 -17.43
CA ALA A 20 -14.54 -7.25 -16.44
C ALA A 20 -13.56 -8.42 -16.48
N GLU A 21 -12.40 -8.23 -15.88
CA GLU A 21 -11.31 -9.19 -15.84
C GLU A 21 -10.67 -9.20 -14.45
N LEU A 22 -10.36 -10.40 -13.94
CA LEU A 22 -9.60 -10.59 -12.72
C LEU A 22 -8.14 -10.88 -13.08
N LEU A 23 -7.26 -9.93 -12.80
CA LEU A 23 -5.82 -10.08 -12.94
C LEU A 23 -5.25 -10.61 -11.62
N THR A 24 -4.62 -11.79 -11.63
CA THR A 24 -4.02 -12.37 -10.43
C THR A 24 -2.51 -12.49 -10.60
N LEU A 25 -1.77 -11.92 -9.66
CA LEU A 25 -0.32 -12.01 -9.57
C LEU A 25 0.06 -13.32 -8.88
N PHE A 26 0.83 -14.15 -9.57
CA PHE A 26 1.37 -15.39 -9.07
C PHE A 26 2.88 -15.28 -8.85
N CYS A 27 3.36 -15.86 -7.76
CA CYS A 27 4.77 -16.12 -7.54
C CYS A 27 5.10 -17.54 -7.96
N GLN A 28 6.07 -17.73 -8.85
CA GLN A 28 6.56 -19.05 -9.20
C GLN A 28 7.22 -19.68 -7.97
N SER A 29 6.70 -20.82 -7.51
CA SER A 29 7.41 -21.61 -6.51
C SER A 29 8.54 -22.36 -7.22
N HIS A 30 9.79 -22.11 -6.83
CA HIS A 30 10.87 -23.01 -7.21
C HIS A 30 10.64 -24.35 -6.50
N PRO A 31 10.65 -25.49 -7.21
CA PRO A 31 10.50 -26.79 -6.59
C PRO A 31 11.67 -26.99 -5.62
N SER A 32 11.40 -26.74 -4.34
CA SER A 32 12.33 -27.05 -3.27
C SER A 32 12.30 -28.56 -3.10
N GLY A 33 13.41 -29.21 -3.44
CA GLY A 33 13.51 -30.67 -3.48
C GLY A 33 13.07 -31.32 -2.18
N ASN A 34 11.95 -32.03 -2.23
CA ASN A 34 11.66 -33.31 -1.55
C ASN A 34 10.17 -33.73 -1.67
N ASP A 35 9.27 -32.89 -2.18
CA ASP A 35 7.89 -33.28 -2.49
C ASP A 35 7.74 -33.67 -3.98
N LEU A 36 8.31 -34.81 -4.34
CA LEU A 36 8.30 -35.34 -5.73
C LEU A 36 7.09 -36.22 -6.07
N ASP A 37 6.13 -36.39 -5.17
CA ASP A 37 5.04 -37.36 -5.38
C ASP A 37 3.66 -36.76 -5.66
N ASN A 38 3.50 -35.44 -5.83
CA ASN A 38 2.15 -34.90 -5.99
C ASN A 38 1.97 -33.58 -6.78
N VAL A 39 2.61 -33.37 -7.94
CA VAL A 39 2.14 -32.31 -8.85
C VAL A 39 2.36 -32.61 -10.34
N ASN A 40 1.34 -33.15 -11.00
CA ASN A 40 1.23 -33.22 -12.46
C ASN A 40 0.37 -32.07 -13.05
N ASN A 41 0.37 -30.90 -12.42
CA ASN A 41 -0.34 -29.72 -12.95
C ASN A 41 0.65 -28.56 -13.14
N SER A 42 0.79 -28.12 -14.37
CA SER A 42 1.70 -27.07 -14.84
C SER A 42 1.33 -25.64 -14.43
N ASP A 43 0.76 -25.44 -13.23
CA ASP A 43 0.25 -24.13 -12.75
C ASP A 43 0.60 -23.88 -11.26
N ASN A 44 1.83 -24.25 -10.85
CA ASN A 44 2.33 -24.26 -9.46
C ASN A 44 2.72 -22.89 -8.87
N GLY A 45 2.05 -21.82 -9.28
CA GLY A 45 2.23 -20.49 -8.70
C GLY A 45 1.45 -20.34 -7.39
N VAL A 46 2.03 -19.65 -6.40
CA VAL A 46 1.26 -19.17 -5.23
C VAL A 46 0.57 -17.86 -5.63
N PRO A 47 -0.77 -17.77 -5.58
CA PRO A 47 -1.48 -16.53 -5.89
C PRO A 47 -1.28 -15.54 -4.73
N LEU A 48 -0.88 -14.30 -5.03
CA LEU A 48 -0.56 -13.31 -3.99
C LEU A 48 -1.57 -12.17 -3.96
N VAL A 49 -1.78 -11.52 -5.10
CA VAL A 49 -2.64 -10.35 -5.22
C VAL A 49 -3.58 -10.55 -6.39
N ALA A 50 -4.87 -10.28 -6.20
CA ALA A 50 -5.83 -10.21 -7.28
C ALA A 50 -6.33 -8.77 -7.45
N VAL A 51 -6.54 -8.34 -8.69
CA VAL A 51 -7.02 -7.01 -9.06
C VAL A 51 -8.17 -7.17 -10.04
N LEU A 52 -9.32 -6.53 -9.76
CA LEU A 52 -10.44 -6.49 -10.68
C LEU A 52 -10.33 -5.26 -11.57
N ARG A 53 -10.23 -5.51 -12.88
CA ARG A 53 -10.28 -4.50 -13.94
C ARG A 53 -11.67 -4.52 -14.57
N ASP A 54 -12.37 -3.41 -14.50
CA ASP A 54 -13.63 -3.19 -15.20
C ASP A 54 -13.33 -2.62 -16.59
N THR A 55 -13.53 -3.44 -17.62
CA THR A 55 -13.25 -3.12 -19.04
C THR A 55 -14.47 -2.68 -19.82
N LEU A 56 -15.64 -2.61 -19.18
CA LEU A 56 -16.94 -2.39 -19.84
C LEU A 56 -17.31 -3.38 -20.97
N GLY A 57 -16.44 -4.34 -21.29
CA GLY A 57 -16.60 -5.34 -22.34
C GLY A 57 -16.10 -4.89 -23.71
N ASP A 58 -15.27 -3.84 -23.77
CA ASP A 58 -14.61 -3.41 -25.00
C ASP A 58 -13.08 -3.57 -24.90
N ASP A 59 -12.40 -3.30 -26.03
CA ASP A 59 -10.95 -3.39 -26.17
C ASP A 59 -10.26 -2.02 -25.99
N ASP A 60 -10.93 -0.99 -25.44
CA ASP A 60 -10.36 0.36 -25.27
C ASP A 60 -9.75 0.55 -23.85
N PRO A 61 -8.42 0.41 -23.68
CA PRO A 61 -7.79 0.52 -22.36
C PRO A 61 -7.91 1.90 -21.71
N LYS A 62 -8.46 2.92 -22.41
CA LYS A 62 -8.67 4.27 -21.88
C LYS A 62 -9.87 4.36 -20.93
N ASN A 63 -10.82 3.44 -21.02
CA ASN A 63 -11.98 3.38 -20.12
C ASN A 63 -11.85 2.29 -19.04
N ASP A 64 -10.81 1.47 -19.13
CA ASP A 64 -10.47 0.44 -18.15
C ASP A 64 -10.22 1.05 -16.78
N ARG A 65 -10.88 0.49 -15.77
CA ARG A 65 -10.72 0.95 -14.39
C ARG A 65 -10.41 -0.20 -13.45
N VAL A 66 -9.32 -0.08 -12.71
CA VAL A 66 -9.05 -0.94 -11.56
C VAL A 66 -9.99 -0.56 -10.42
N THR A 67 -10.72 -1.54 -9.90
CA THR A 67 -11.82 -1.32 -8.94
C THR A 67 -11.51 -1.91 -7.58
N TYR A 68 -11.06 -3.16 -7.53
CA TYR A 68 -10.84 -3.88 -6.29
C TYR A 68 -9.46 -4.53 -6.29
N VAL A 69 -8.82 -4.52 -5.13
CA VAL A 69 -7.56 -5.22 -4.89
C VAL A 69 -7.75 -6.14 -3.70
N TRP A 70 -7.42 -7.42 -3.89
CA TRP A 70 -7.37 -8.42 -2.83
C TRP A 70 -5.93 -8.83 -2.61
N LEU A 71 -5.45 -8.71 -1.38
CA LEU A 71 -4.30 -9.50 -0.94
C LEU A 71 -4.82 -10.86 -0.52
N LEU A 72 -4.42 -11.91 -1.24
CA LEU A 72 -4.96 -13.26 -1.07
C LEU A 72 -4.41 -13.93 0.19
N THR A 73 -3.21 -13.54 0.63
CA THR A 73 -2.61 -13.98 1.90
C THR A 73 -3.29 -13.39 3.14
N TYR A 74 -4.03 -12.29 2.98
CA TYR A 74 -4.78 -11.66 4.08
C TYR A 74 -5.99 -12.51 4.47
N GLU A 75 -6.26 -12.67 5.76
CA GLU A 75 -7.51 -13.25 6.26
C GLU A 75 -8.10 -12.32 7.32
N ARG A 76 -9.41 -12.12 7.30
CA ARG A 76 -10.04 -11.35 8.38
C ARG A 76 -9.95 -12.11 9.70
N PRO A 77 -9.66 -11.41 10.82
CA PRO A 77 -9.51 -12.08 12.09
C PRO A 77 -10.83 -12.72 12.52
N THR A 78 -10.76 -13.97 12.97
CA THR A 78 -11.89 -14.73 13.51
C THR A 78 -12.39 -14.13 14.83
N LEU A 79 -13.64 -14.42 15.23
CA LEU A 79 -14.19 -13.94 16.50
C LEU A 79 -13.27 -14.22 17.71
N PRO A 80 -12.67 -15.42 17.87
CA PRO A 80 -11.69 -15.67 18.93
C PRO A 80 -10.43 -14.80 18.84
N GLN A 81 -9.87 -14.63 17.63
CA GLN A 81 -8.73 -13.73 17.42
C GLN A 81 -9.09 -12.28 17.74
N ARG A 82 -10.31 -11.83 17.40
CA ARG A 82 -10.81 -10.50 17.76
C ARG A 82 -10.96 -10.31 19.26
N MET A 83 -11.43 -11.33 19.97
CA MET A 83 -11.52 -11.26 21.44
C MET A 83 -10.13 -11.22 22.10
N LEU A 84 -9.16 -11.99 21.60
CA LEU A 84 -7.81 -12.06 22.18
C LEU A 84 -6.95 -10.85 21.86
N SER A 85 -7.09 -10.28 20.66
CA SER A 85 -6.47 -8.98 20.32
C SER A 85 -7.03 -7.82 21.13
N ALA A 86 -8.20 -8.00 21.75
CA ALA A 86 -8.75 -7.04 22.69
C ALA A 86 -8.17 -7.18 24.10
N VAL A 87 -7.32 -8.17 24.41
CA VAL A 87 -6.73 -8.30 25.75
C VAL A 87 -5.44 -7.48 25.81
N PRO A 88 -5.38 -6.40 26.63
CA PRO A 88 -4.14 -5.64 26.82
C PRO A 88 -3.01 -6.57 27.31
N PHE A 89 -1.79 -6.30 26.88
CA PHE A 89 -0.60 -7.11 27.21
C PHE A 89 -0.59 -8.57 26.70
N PHE A 90 -1.59 -8.98 25.89
CA PHE A 90 -1.59 -10.30 25.26
C PHE A 90 -0.84 -10.27 23.92
N TYR A 91 0.45 -10.60 23.99
CA TYR A 91 1.42 -10.48 22.88
C TYR A 91 1.84 -11.82 22.27
N TRP A 92 0.92 -12.77 22.19
CA TRP A 92 1.19 -14.12 21.70
C TRP A 92 0.30 -14.44 20.51
N ARG A 93 0.91 -14.92 19.41
CA ARG A 93 0.17 -15.50 18.30
C ARG A 93 -0.63 -16.72 18.78
N VAL A 94 -1.93 -16.74 18.50
CA VAL A 94 -2.82 -17.82 18.93
C VAL A 94 -2.82 -18.91 17.85
N GLY A 95 -1.95 -19.92 18.02
CA GLY A 95 -1.87 -21.05 17.09
C GLY A 95 -1.27 -20.69 15.72
N GLN A 96 -1.72 -21.36 14.66
CA GLN A 96 -1.29 -21.11 13.27
C GLN A 96 -2.19 -20.10 12.52
N GLY A 97 -3.26 -19.59 13.15
CA GLY A 97 -4.33 -18.83 12.50
C GLY A 97 -5.63 -19.67 12.34
N SER A 98 -6.63 -19.10 11.66
CA SER A 98 -7.91 -19.77 11.37
C SER A 98 -7.72 -21.00 10.47
N LYS A 99 -8.44 -22.09 10.74
CA LYS A 99 -8.42 -23.34 9.94
C LYS A 99 -9.32 -23.31 8.71
N SER A 100 -10.16 -22.29 8.56
CA SER A 100 -11.09 -22.18 7.44
C SER A 100 -11.23 -20.73 7.00
N VAL A 101 -10.99 -20.47 5.72
CA VAL A 101 -11.45 -19.25 5.07
C VAL A 101 -12.97 -19.22 5.20
N ASP A 102 -13.51 -18.20 5.87
CA ASP A 102 -14.96 -18.05 5.97
C ASP A 102 -15.56 -17.93 4.56
N SER A 103 -16.65 -18.65 4.33
CA SER A 103 -17.48 -18.60 3.13
C SER A 103 -17.84 -17.18 2.65
N HIS A 104 -17.77 -16.19 3.55
CA HIS A 104 -18.07 -14.77 3.32
C HIS A 104 -16.82 -13.86 3.28
N ASP A 105 -15.59 -14.38 3.35
CA ASP A 105 -14.34 -13.60 3.42
C ASP A 105 -13.70 -13.29 2.05
N THR A 106 -14.51 -12.85 1.09
CA THR A 106 -14.08 -12.32 -0.22
C THR A 106 -14.04 -10.80 -0.25
N ALA A 107 -14.00 -10.16 0.92
CA ALA A 107 -13.89 -8.71 0.98
C ALA A 107 -12.54 -8.24 0.40
N PRO A 108 -12.55 -7.23 -0.48
CA PRO A 108 -11.33 -6.67 -1.04
C PRO A 108 -10.49 -6.03 0.06
N LEU A 109 -9.16 -6.14 -0.08
CA LEU A 109 -8.24 -5.38 0.74
C LEU A 109 -8.50 -3.90 0.49
N LEU A 110 -8.55 -3.45 -0.77
CA LEU A 110 -8.78 -2.07 -1.17
C LEU A 110 -9.92 -1.95 -2.19
N ASP A 111 -10.78 -0.98 -1.98
CA ASP A 111 -11.81 -0.53 -2.94
C ASP A 111 -11.41 0.84 -3.49
N LEU A 112 -11.09 0.87 -4.78
CA LEU A 112 -10.67 2.05 -5.53
C LEU A 112 -11.86 2.89 -6.05
N THR A 113 -13.08 2.35 -5.97
CA THR A 113 -14.30 3.06 -6.36
C THR A 113 -14.79 3.99 -5.25
N ALA A 114 -14.49 3.68 -3.99
CA ALA A 114 -14.90 4.44 -2.81
C ALA A 114 -13.72 4.80 -1.88
N PRO A 115 -12.79 5.68 -2.30
CA PRO A 115 -11.56 5.96 -1.54
C PRO A 115 -11.77 6.64 -0.17
N VAL A 116 -12.98 7.17 0.08
CA VAL A 116 -13.32 7.93 1.30
C VAL A 116 -13.96 7.05 2.39
N HIS A 117 -14.46 5.87 2.01
CA HIS A 117 -15.26 4.97 2.86
C HIS A 117 -14.56 4.50 4.17
N PRO A 118 -13.24 4.19 4.17
CA PRO A 118 -12.57 3.75 5.40
C PRO A 118 -12.41 4.87 6.44
N VAL A 119 -12.20 6.11 6.00
CA VAL A 119 -11.88 7.25 6.88
C VAL A 119 -13.13 7.71 7.66
N VAL A 120 -14.29 7.71 7.01
CA VAL A 120 -15.54 8.23 7.60
C VAL A 120 -16.20 7.18 8.51
N SER A 121 -16.13 5.89 8.17
CA SER A 121 -16.62 4.81 9.02
C SER A 121 -15.85 4.68 10.35
N GLY A 122 -14.55 5.01 10.36
CA GLY A 122 -13.73 5.11 11.58
C GLY A 122 -14.19 6.25 12.51
N ILE A 123 -14.36 7.46 11.96
CA ILE A 123 -14.79 8.65 12.72
C ILE A 123 -16.21 8.50 13.29
N GLY A 124 -17.13 7.91 12.52
CA GLY A 124 -18.53 7.73 12.92
C GLY A 124 -18.70 6.74 14.08
N ARG A 125 -17.95 5.63 14.08
CA ARG A 125 -17.94 4.66 15.20
C ARG A 125 -17.26 5.23 16.45
N ASP A 126 -16.24 6.06 16.28
CA ASP A 126 -15.53 6.72 17.37
C ASP A 126 -16.43 7.68 18.13
N LEU A 127 -17.22 8.49 17.42
CA LEU A 127 -18.20 9.37 18.05
C LEU A 127 -19.29 8.59 18.81
N LEU A 128 -19.82 7.50 18.23
CA LEU A 128 -20.91 6.72 18.82
C LEU A 128 -20.49 5.93 20.08
N GLN A 129 -19.28 5.34 20.10
CA GLN A 129 -18.74 4.72 21.31
C GLN A 129 -18.40 5.75 22.40
N TRP A 130 -18.06 6.98 22.02
CA TRP A 130 -17.64 8.03 22.96
C TRP A 130 -18.77 8.76 23.68
N THR A 131 -19.93 8.94 23.04
CA THR A 131 -21.03 9.73 23.63
C THR A 131 -21.94 8.93 24.55
N THR A 132 -21.88 7.59 24.52
CA THR A 132 -22.88 6.73 25.17
C THR A 132 -22.37 5.94 26.39
N LEU A 133 -21.05 5.92 26.64
CA LEU A 133 -20.46 5.05 27.67
C LEU A 133 -19.65 5.83 28.73
N ASP A 134 -20.27 5.93 29.92
CA ASP A 134 -19.87 6.65 31.15
C ASP A 134 -18.41 6.36 31.64
N PRO A 135 -17.78 7.21 32.48
CA PRO A 135 -16.39 7.07 32.96
C PRO A 135 -16.05 5.80 33.75
N MET A 136 -17.02 5.00 34.18
CA MET A 136 -16.80 3.79 35.00
C MET A 136 -16.28 2.56 34.22
N ILE A 137 -16.01 2.71 32.92
CA ILE A 137 -15.72 1.57 32.02
C ILE A 137 -14.27 1.61 31.47
N THR A 138 -13.29 1.92 32.32
CA THR A 138 -11.85 1.85 31.98
C THR A 138 -11.40 0.53 31.36
N PRO A 139 -11.83 -0.68 31.83
CA PRO A 139 -11.37 -1.93 31.22
C PRO A 139 -11.87 -2.14 29.79
N ILE A 140 -13.10 -1.71 29.44
CA ILE A 140 -13.63 -1.86 28.06
C ILE A 140 -12.94 -0.88 27.08
N ARG A 141 -12.43 0.25 27.59
CA ARG A 141 -11.65 1.20 26.77
C ARG A 141 -10.23 0.71 26.49
N ALA A 142 -9.58 0.06 27.46
CA ALA A 142 -8.27 -0.55 27.24
C ALA A 142 -8.36 -1.70 26.23
N THR A 143 -9.42 -2.51 26.29
CA THR A 143 -9.61 -3.64 25.39
C THR A 143 -9.96 -3.22 23.96
N SER A 144 -10.81 -2.20 23.80
CA SER A 144 -11.13 -1.66 22.47
C SER A 144 -9.94 -0.96 21.81
N ARG A 145 -9.10 -0.26 22.59
CA ARG A 145 -7.85 0.34 22.10
C ARG A 145 -6.83 -0.72 21.71
N ALA A 146 -6.58 -1.71 22.55
CA ALA A 146 -5.68 -2.82 22.22
C ALA A 146 -6.13 -3.55 20.94
N TYR A 147 -7.43 -3.83 20.81
CA TYR A 147 -8.01 -4.40 19.60
C TYR A 147 -7.73 -3.54 18.36
N ARG A 148 -8.01 -2.23 18.44
CA ARG A 148 -7.82 -1.30 17.32
C ARG A 148 -6.36 -1.15 16.92
N THR A 149 -5.45 -1.03 17.89
CA THR A 149 -4.02 -0.95 17.60
C THR A 149 -3.55 -2.24 16.93
N ASN A 150 -3.97 -3.40 17.43
CA ASN A 150 -3.65 -4.69 16.81
C ASN A 150 -4.27 -4.84 15.41
N GLU A 151 -5.49 -4.36 15.19
CA GLU A 151 -6.18 -4.36 13.89
C GLU A 151 -5.49 -3.44 12.88
N LEU A 152 -5.11 -2.22 13.29
CA LEU A 152 -4.36 -1.28 12.47
C LEU A 152 -2.95 -1.78 12.14
N ASP A 153 -2.24 -2.34 13.13
CA ASP A 153 -0.92 -2.96 12.92
C ASP A 153 -1.03 -4.13 11.93
N GLN A 154 -2.07 -4.96 12.05
CA GLN A 154 -2.33 -6.08 11.12
C GLN A 154 -2.62 -5.59 9.71
N GLU A 155 -3.51 -4.60 9.57
CA GLU A 155 -3.85 -4.02 8.28
C GLU A 155 -2.64 -3.39 7.61
N ARG A 156 -1.86 -2.61 8.37
CA ARG A 156 -0.64 -1.97 7.88
C ARG A 156 0.39 -2.97 7.38
N LEU A 157 0.62 -4.05 8.14
CA LEU A 157 1.52 -5.12 7.73
C LEU A 157 1.12 -5.66 6.35
N HIS A 158 -0.16 -5.97 6.14
CA HIS A 158 -0.63 -6.51 4.87
C HIS A 158 -0.70 -5.48 3.74
N LEU A 159 -0.91 -4.20 4.03
CA LEU A 159 -0.77 -3.14 3.02
C LEU A 159 0.66 -3.08 2.49
N GLU A 160 1.66 -3.18 3.37
CA GLU A 160 3.07 -3.24 2.96
C GLU A 160 3.40 -4.49 2.16
N GLU A 161 2.83 -5.64 2.51
CA GLU A 161 3.01 -6.86 1.71
C GLU A 161 2.43 -6.72 0.30
N ALA A 162 1.22 -6.18 0.20
CA ALA A 162 0.60 -5.91 -1.09
C ALA A 162 1.44 -4.93 -1.93
N ILE A 163 1.96 -3.86 -1.31
CA ILE A 163 2.87 -2.91 -1.96
C ILE A 163 4.14 -3.60 -2.43
N GLY A 164 4.77 -4.43 -1.59
CA GLY A 164 5.98 -5.17 -1.93
C GLY A 164 5.79 -6.09 -3.13
N TYR A 165 4.71 -6.89 -3.14
CA TYR A 165 4.40 -7.77 -4.27
C TYR A 165 4.09 -7.00 -5.56
N LEU A 166 3.39 -5.87 -5.47
CA LEU A 166 3.02 -5.08 -6.62
C LEU A 166 4.20 -4.31 -7.23
N ARG A 167 5.18 -3.86 -6.43
CA ARG A 167 6.39 -3.21 -6.94
C ARG A 167 7.26 -4.14 -7.80
N GLU A 168 7.26 -5.42 -7.49
CA GLU A 168 8.00 -6.45 -8.25
C GLU A 168 7.16 -7.08 -9.38
N ALA A 169 5.89 -6.66 -9.54
CA ALA A 169 5.01 -7.23 -10.54
C ALA A 169 5.40 -6.77 -11.96
N PRO A 170 5.32 -7.67 -12.97
CA PRO A 170 5.60 -7.28 -14.35
C PRO A 170 4.52 -6.31 -14.85
N ILE A 171 4.94 -5.32 -15.65
CA ILE A 171 4.09 -4.29 -16.25
C ILE A 171 3.99 -4.57 -17.75
N SER A 172 2.83 -4.33 -18.36
CA SER A 172 2.64 -4.40 -19.80
C SER A 172 1.60 -3.39 -20.27
N ASP A 173 1.89 -2.68 -21.36
CA ASP A 173 0.95 -1.72 -21.96
C ASP A 173 -0.09 -2.39 -22.88
N ASP A 174 0.28 -3.52 -23.51
CA ASP A 174 -0.55 -4.22 -24.52
C ASP A 174 -0.92 -5.66 -24.09
N GLY A 175 -0.61 -6.04 -22.86
CA GLY A 175 -0.67 -7.42 -22.38
C GLY A 175 -1.70 -7.69 -21.28
N PRO A 176 -1.77 -8.94 -20.78
CA PRO A 176 -2.64 -9.34 -19.68
C PRO A 176 -2.23 -8.77 -18.31
N ALA A 177 -1.16 -7.97 -18.25
CA ALA A 177 -0.66 -7.37 -17.01
C ALA A 177 -1.32 -6.01 -16.73
N LEU A 178 -1.03 -5.45 -15.56
CA LEU A 178 -1.36 -4.06 -15.26
C LEU A 178 -0.48 -3.12 -16.10
N THR A 179 -1.08 -2.03 -16.57
CA THR A 179 -0.30 -0.92 -17.15
C THR A 179 0.42 -0.15 -16.04
N GLU A 180 1.46 0.59 -16.39
CA GLU A 180 2.24 1.36 -15.41
C GLU A 180 1.35 2.34 -14.62
N ASN A 181 0.42 3.01 -15.31
CA ASN A 181 -0.53 3.93 -14.68
C ASN A 181 -1.49 3.23 -13.71
N GLN A 182 -1.98 2.03 -14.06
CA GLN A 182 -2.85 1.25 -13.19
C GLN A 182 -2.09 0.80 -11.94
N LEU A 183 -0.87 0.29 -12.10
CA LEU A 183 -0.01 -0.14 -10.99
C LEU A 183 0.31 1.03 -10.05
N ASN A 184 0.75 2.16 -10.60
CA ASN A 184 1.07 3.37 -9.83
C ASN A 184 -0.15 3.91 -9.09
N THR A 185 -1.35 3.83 -9.69
CA THR A 185 -2.59 4.23 -9.03
C THR A 185 -2.89 3.32 -7.84
N ILE A 186 -2.73 2.00 -7.99
CA ILE A 186 -2.94 1.04 -6.90
C ILE A 186 -1.92 1.29 -5.78
N LEU A 187 -0.62 1.39 -6.11
CA LEU A 187 0.45 1.65 -5.15
C LEU A 187 0.22 2.95 -4.37
N ALA A 188 -0.09 4.05 -5.08
CA ALA A 188 -0.40 5.33 -4.45
C ALA A 188 -1.59 5.23 -3.49
N ARG A 189 -2.63 4.47 -3.84
CA ARG A 189 -3.82 4.31 -3.00
C ARG A 189 -3.55 3.42 -1.79
N LEU A 190 -2.74 2.38 -1.92
CA LEU A 190 -2.28 1.57 -0.78
C LEU A 190 -1.41 2.41 0.17
N GLU A 191 -0.47 3.20 -0.35
CA GLU A 191 0.36 4.12 0.46
C GLU A 191 -0.46 5.20 1.16
N LEU A 192 -1.46 5.76 0.48
CA LEU A 192 -2.39 6.71 1.08
C LEU A 192 -3.21 6.04 2.19
N ARG A 193 -3.61 4.77 2.04
CA ARG A 193 -4.35 4.07 3.08
C ARG A 193 -3.55 3.86 4.36
N LYS A 194 -2.22 3.76 4.28
CA LYS A 194 -1.34 3.72 5.46
C LYS A 194 -1.38 5.03 6.27
N LYS A 195 -1.79 6.14 5.64
CA LYS A 195 -1.85 7.47 6.28
C LYS A 195 -3.29 7.74 6.74
N LEU A 196 -3.47 8.08 8.03
CA LEU A 196 -4.76 8.39 8.67
C LEU A 196 -5.65 9.38 7.87
N MET A 197 -5.05 10.28 7.09
CA MET A 197 -5.74 11.27 6.25
C MET A 197 -5.46 11.10 4.75
N GLY A 198 -4.84 10.00 4.32
CA GLY A 198 -4.44 9.80 2.93
C GLY A 198 -5.61 9.65 1.97
N GLY A 199 -6.77 9.18 2.44
CA GLY A 199 -8.01 9.13 1.63
C GLY A 199 -8.52 10.49 1.15
N LEU A 200 -8.05 11.60 1.75
CA LEU A 200 -8.39 12.98 1.36
C LEU A 200 -7.37 13.59 0.39
N VAL A 201 -6.27 12.90 0.10
CA VAL A 201 -5.21 13.39 -0.77
C VAL A 201 -5.55 13.06 -2.22
N ASN A 202 -5.67 14.09 -3.06
CA ASN A 202 -5.85 13.93 -4.50
C ASN A 202 -4.68 13.17 -5.14
N GLU A 203 -4.95 12.40 -6.19
CA GLU A 203 -3.97 11.61 -6.98
C GLU A 203 -2.74 12.43 -7.40
N ARG A 204 -2.92 13.71 -7.77
CA ARG A 204 -1.82 14.62 -8.15
C ARG A 204 -0.83 14.92 -7.03
N ARG A 205 -1.29 14.93 -5.77
CA ARG A 205 -0.41 15.10 -4.61
C ARG A 205 0.25 13.79 -4.23
N ALA A 206 -0.37 12.65 -4.54
CA ALA A 206 0.17 11.33 -4.21
C ALA A 206 1.47 11.02 -4.95
N ALA A 207 1.55 11.31 -6.26
CA ALA A 207 2.77 11.08 -7.06
C ALA A 207 3.98 11.89 -6.53
N ARG A 208 3.79 13.20 -6.30
CA ARG A 208 4.82 14.07 -5.71
C ARG A 208 5.22 13.65 -4.30
N LEU A 209 4.26 13.19 -3.49
CA LEU A 209 4.55 12.63 -2.17
C LEU A 209 5.33 11.32 -2.25
N GLY A 210 5.22 10.57 -3.34
CA GLY A 210 6.02 9.38 -3.62
C GLY A 210 7.49 9.76 -3.88
N GLU A 211 7.75 10.66 -4.83
CA GLU A 211 9.10 11.12 -5.14
C GLU A 211 9.81 11.76 -3.93
N GLU A 212 9.10 12.61 -3.17
CA GLU A 212 9.65 13.21 -1.94
C GLU A 212 9.93 12.15 -0.86
N ALA A 213 9.13 11.07 -0.80
CA ALA A 213 9.35 9.98 0.14
C ALA A 213 10.53 9.10 -0.27
N ASP A 214 10.71 8.82 -1.56
CA ASP A 214 11.82 8.01 -2.08
C ASP A 214 13.17 8.69 -1.80
N LEU A 215 13.28 9.99 -2.08
CA LEU A 215 14.50 10.77 -1.78
C LEU A 215 14.83 10.80 -0.28
N GLU A 216 13.81 10.95 0.58
CA GLU A 216 14.02 10.92 2.02
C GLU A 216 14.45 9.51 2.49
N GLN A 217 13.89 8.46 1.89
CA GLN A 217 14.24 7.08 2.19
C GLN A 217 15.69 6.76 1.79
N GLU A 218 16.15 7.24 0.63
CA GLU A 218 17.56 7.14 0.24
C GLU A 218 18.48 7.86 1.23
N ARG A 219 18.12 9.07 1.65
CA ARG A 219 18.89 9.83 2.65
C ARG A 219 18.99 9.09 3.97
N ILE A 220 17.87 8.53 4.45
CA ILE A 220 17.82 7.72 5.66
C ILE A 220 18.74 6.50 5.52
N ARG A 221 18.66 5.81 4.37
CA ARG A 221 19.48 4.64 4.07
C ARG A 221 20.97 4.95 4.08
N SER A 222 21.40 5.99 3.37
CA SER A 222 22.81 6.41 3.34
C SER A 222 23.33 6.77 4.74
N ARG A 223 22.53 7.50 5.54
CA ARG A 223 22.90 7.85 6.92
C ARG A 223 23.04 6.60 7.80
N ASN A 224 22.07 5.70 7.74
CA ASN A 224 22.03 4.50 8.56
C ASN A 224 23.13 3.52 8.15
N TRP A 225 23.42 3.40 6.85
CA TRP A 225 24.53 2.62 6.31
C TRP A 225 25.85 3.07 6.93
N GLU A 226 26.13 4.38 6.86
CA GLU A 226 27.38 4.95 7.36
C GLU A 226 27.51 4.81 8.88
N LEU A 227 26.40 5.04 9.60
CA LEU A 227 26.36 4.89 11.04
C LEU A 227 26.60 3.43 11.47
N LEU A 228 25.98 2.45 10.80
CA LEU A 228 26.18 1.03 11.12
C LEU A 228 27.61 0.57 10.79
N ARG A 229 28.15 1.01 9.65
CA ARG A 229 29.54 0.76 9.24
C ARG A 229 30.54 1.30 10.28
N GLN A 230 30.43 2.58 10.65
CA GLN A 230 31.33 3.18 11.65
C GLN A 230 31.21 2.52 13.03
N CYS A 231 30.01 2.10 13.42
CA CYS A 231 29.82 1.36 14.67
C CYS A 231 30.48 -0.01 14.62
N ALA A 232 30.39 -0.73 13.51
CA ALA A 232 31.06 -2.00 13.31
C ALA A 232 32.58 -1.84 13.36
N GLU A 233 33.15 -0.88 12.61
CA GLU A 233 34.59 -0.58 12.59
C GLU A 233 35.15 -0.23 13.96
N LYS A 234 34.45 0.62 14.73
CA LYS A 234 34.88 1.01 16.09
C LYS A 234 34.83 -0.14 17.11
N THR A 235 34.19 -1.25 16.76
CA THR A 235 34.00 -2.39 17.65
C THR A 235 34.63 -3.67 17.13
N ASP A 236 35.50 -3.57 16.11
CA ASP A 236 36.13 -4.68 15.38
C ASP A 236 35.12 -5.73 14.86
N LEU A 237 33.90 -5.28 14.52
CA LEU A 237 32.89 -6.09 13.84
C LEU A 237 32.95 -5.82 12.35
N LEU A 238 32.48 -6.79 11.56
CA LEU A 238 32.44 -6.65 10.10
C LEU A 238 31.03 -6.29 9.65
N PHE A 239 30.95 -5.30 8.77
CA PHE A 239 29.70 -4.83 8.18
C PHE A 239 29.60 -5.34 6.73
N GLU A 240 28.51 -6.03 6.40
CA GLU A 240 28.21 -6.50 5.04
C GLU A 240 26.82 -6.00 4.62
N PRO A 241 26.70 -5.14 3.59
CA PRO A 241 25.41 -4.89 2.98
C PRO A 241 24.95 -6.16 2.27
N ILE A 242 23.69 -6.56 2.47
CA ILE A 242 23.11 -7.73 1.82
C ILE A 242 22.05 -7.29 0.81
N ASP A 243 22.07 -7.93 -0.36
CA ASP A 243 21.01 -7.82 -1.35
C ASP A 243 19.95 -8.90 -1.05
N VAL A 244 18.70 -8.47 -0.85
CA VAL A 244 17.58 -9.36 -0.55
C VAL A 244 16.48 -9.03 -1.54
N ALA A 245 16.15 -9.97 -2.42
CA ALA A 245 15.18 -9.83 -3.50
C ALA A 245 15.47 -8.64 -4.44
N GLY A 246 16.76 -8.36 -4.72
CA GLY A 246 17.17 -7.25 -5.59
C GLY A 246 17.18 -5.87 -4.91
N ALA A 247 16.75 -5.79 -3.65
CA ALA A 247 16.76 -4.59 -2.83
C ALA A 247 18.17 -4.28 -2.27
N SER A 248 19.07 -3.84 -3.15
CA SER A 248 20.45 -3.52 -2.78
C SER A 248 20.52 -2.38 -1.74
N GLY A 249 21.32 -2.59 -0.69
CA GLY A 249 21.64 -1.57 0.31
C GLY A 249 20.49 -1.25 1.30
N GLN A 250 19.38 -1.99 1.27
CA GLN A 250 18.29 -1.81 2.24
C GLN A 250 18.57 -2.53 3.57
N TYR A 251 19.34 -3.60 3.52
CA TYR A 251 19.63 -4.44 4.66
C TYR A 251 21.13 -4.65 4.81
N ALA A 252 21.58 -4.87 6.04
CA ALA A 252 22.96 -5.18 6.33
C ALA A 252 23.08 -6.21 7.44
N VAL A 253 24.14 -7.02 7.37
CA VAL A 253 24.52 -7.98 8.40
C VAL A 253 25.75 -7.46 9.11
N VAL A 254 25.73 -7.55 10.43
CA VAL A 254 26.92 -7.36 11.26
C VAL A 254 27.44 -8.72 11.68
N TRP A 255 28.71 -8.98 11.40
CA TRP A 255 29.39 -10.24 11.67
C TRP A 255 30.40 -10.11 12.80
N PHE A 256 30.57 -11.20 13.53
CA PHE A 256 31.58 -11.39 14.56
C PHE A 256 32.70 -12.30 14.07
N PRO A 257 33.96 -11.84 14.06
CA PRO A 257 35.09 -12.67 13.69
C PRO A 257 35.48 -13.61 14.83
N LEU A 258 35.43 -14.92 14.59
CA LEU A 258 35.89 -15.90 15.56
C LEU A 258 37.42 -15.82 15.73
N LYS A 259 37.89 -16.17 16.94
CA LYS A 259 39.33 -16.28 17.28
C LYS A 259 40.12 -14.97 17.16
N THR A 260 39.43 -13.83 17.19
CA THR A 260 40.03 -12.50 17.24
C THR A 260 39.87 -11.92 18.64
N SER A 261 40.83 -11.11 19.10
CA SER A 261 40.77 -10.39 20.37
C SER A 261 40.46 -8.91 20.14
N PHE A 262 39.53 -8.36 20.91
CA PHE A 262 39.21 -6.93 20.88
C PHE A 262 40.04 -6.17 21.91
N GLU A 263 40.76 -5.14 21.46
CA GLU A 263 41.47 -4.21 22.32
C GLU A 263 40.71 -2.88 22.38
N SER A 264 40.20 -2.51 23.56
CA SER A 264 39.45 -1.27 23.69
C SER A 264 40.37 -0.05 23.59
N HIS A 265 40.18 0.78 22.56
CA HIS A 265 40.94 2.02 22.34
C HIS A 265 40.59 3.18 23.31
N GLY A 266 40.31 2.92 24.59
CA GLY A 266 40.15 3.93 25.64
C GLY A 266 38.85 4.76 25.63
N THR A 267 38.09 4.77 24.53
CA THR A 267 36.73 5.35 24.47
C THR A 267 35.67 4.37 24.95
N SER A 268 34.69 4.85 25.73
CA SER A 268 33.55 4.03 26.14
C SER A 268 32.72 3.60 24.93
N ILE A 269 32.73 2.30 24.63
CA ILE A 269 31.96 1.66 23.55
C ILE A 269 30.50 1.35 23.95
N THR A 270 30.13 1.54 25.22
CA THR A 270 28.78 1.27 25.73
C THR A 270 27.66 1.95 24.93
N PRO A 271 27.79 3.22 24.48
CA PRO A 271 26.77 3.87 23.66
C PRO A 271 26.57 3.18 22.29
N ILE A 272 27.64 2.59 21.72
CA ILE A 272 27.58 1.88 20.45
C ILE A 272 26.72 0.63 20.57
N TRP A 273 26.88 -0.13 21.66
CA TRP A 273 26.06 -1.32 21.92
C TRP A 273 24.57 -1.01 22.06
N LYS A 274 24.25 0.13 22.69
CA LYS A 274 22.86 0.62 22.78
C LYS A 274 22.31 1.01 21.41
N LEU A 275 23.13 1.62 20.55
CA LEU A 275 22.75 2.03 19.20
C LEU A 275 22.53 0.82 18.28
N LEU A 276 23.41 -0.18 18.37
CA LEU A 276 23.27 -1.46 17.65
C LEU A 276 22.16 -2.33 18.25
N ASN A 277 21.59 -1.95 19.40
CA ASN A 277 20.59 -2.72 20.12
C ASN A 277 21.03 -4.17 20.37
N ILE A 278 22.31 -4.38 20.71
CA ILE A 278 22.88 -5.69 21.02
C ILE A 278 23.68 -5.63 22.31
N ARG A 279 23.72 -6.75 23.05
CA ARG A 279 24.68 -6.92 24.15
C ARG A 279 26.11 -6.96 23.61
N ASN A 280 27.09 -6.60 24.43
CA ASN A 280 28.50 -6.63 24.04
C ASN A 280 28.93 -8.06 23.65
N PRO A 281 29.25 -8.32 22.37
CA PRO A 281 29.60 -9.65 21.88
C PRO A 281 30.95 -10.13 22.43
N TRP A 282 31.89 -9.24 22.72
CA TRP A 282 33.23 -9.60 23.19
C TRP A 282 33.25 -10.19 24.59
N THR A 283 32.20 -9.94 25.37
CA THR A 283 31.99 -10.49 26.72
C THR A 283 30.98 -11.64 26.74
N ASP A 284 30.43 -12.03 25.59
CA ASP A 284 29.39 -13.06 25.51
C ASP A 284 30.01 -14.46 25.42
N ASP A 285 29.85 -15.26 26.47
CA ASP A 285 30.37 -16.63 26.51
C ASP A 285 29.72 -17.53 25.44
N ARG A 286 28.50 -17.20 24.98
CA ARG A 286 27.82 -17.94 23.89
C ARG A 286 28.59 -17.88 22.58
N LEU A 287 29.37 -16.82 22.34
CA LEU A 287 30.18 -16.66 21.14
C LEU A 287 31.52 -17.40 21.24
N LYS A 288 32.00 -17.70 22.46
CA LYS A 288 33.18 -18.55 22.67
C LYS A 288 32.90 -20.02 22.35
N GLU A 289 31.71 -20.49 22.71
CA GLU A 289 31.21 -21.84 22.46
C GLU A 289 30.04 -21.83 21.47
N TRP A 290 30.21 -21.11 20.35
CA TRP A 290 29.14 -20.92 19.37
C TRP A 290 28.66 -22.26 18.81
N SER A 291 27.39 -22.58 19.07
CA SER A 291 26.72 -23.80 18.58
C SER A 291 25.91 -23.58 17.30
N GLY A 292 25.82 -22.33 16.84
CA GLY A 292 25.16 -21.99 15.58
C GLY A 292 26.08 -22.18 14.37
N ARG A 293 25.61 -21.71 13.22
CA ARG A 293 26.38 -21.82 11.96
C ARG A 293 27.49 -20.78 11.89
N THR A 294 28.58 -21.15 11.23
CA THR A 294 29.70 -20.27 10.90
C THR A 294 29.81 -20.12 9.40
N TYR A 295 30.20 -18.94 8.95
CA TYR A 295 30.32 -18.59 7.54
C TYR A 295 31.76 -18.23 7.25
N LYS A 296 32.30 -18.74 6.14
CA LYS A 296 33.62 -18.34 5.67
C LYS A 296 33.48 -17.11 4.78
N ARG A 297 34.28 -16.09 5.07
CA ARG A 297 34.40 -14.88 4.26
C ARG A 297 35.87 -14.55 4.02
N GLU A 298 36.11 -13.87 2.92
CA GLU A 298 37.43 -13.35 2.57
C GLU A 298 37.50 -11.88 2.95
N VAL A 299 38.59 -11.46 3.58
CA VAL A 299 38.84 -10.07 3.95
C VAL A 299 40.16 -9.57 3.37
N ASP A 300 40.23 -8.26 3.14
CA ASP A 300 41.46 -7.57 2.76
C ASP A 300 42.41 -7.35 3.97
N GLU A 301 43.57 -6.73 3.74
CA GLU A 301 44.53 -6.41 4.80
C GLU A 301 43.99 -5.41 5.84
N ASN A 302 42.97 -4.64 5.48
CA ASN A 302 42.32 -3.65 6.34
C ASN A 302 41.09 -4.22 7.08
N GLY A 303 40.77 -5.50 6.89
CA GLY A 303 39.61 -6.16 7.50
C GLY A 303 38.28 -5.89 6.78
N SER A 304 38.28 -5.31 5.57
CA SER A 304 37.06 -5.16 4.76
C SER A 304 36.72 -6.46 4.02
N LEU A 305 35.44 -6.77 3.90
CA LEU A 305 34.98 -7.98 3.21
C LEU A 305 35.22 -7.89 1.69
N LEU A 306 35.77 -8.97 1.13
CA LEU A 306 36.05 -9.13 -0.30
C LEU A 306 35.15 -10.20 -0.93
N PRO A 307 34.88 -10.12 -2.25
CA PRO A 307 34.24 -11.21 -2.99
C PRO A 307 35.07 -12.50 -2.87
N LEU A 308 34.38 -13.65 -2.84
CA LEU A 308 35.02 -14.96 -2.75
C LEU A 308 35.95 -15.23 -3.94
N GLY A 309 37.15 -15.74 -3.66
CA GLY A 309 38.18 -16.06 -4.65
C GLY A 309 39.12 -14.91 -4.98
N THR A 310 39.18 -13.85 -4.16
CA THR A 310 40.07 -12.70 -4.42
C THR A 310 41.52 -13.07 -4.06
N PRO A 311 42.49 -12.95 -5.00
CA PRO A 311 43.88 -13.31 -4.73
C PRO A 311 44.49 -12.45 -3.61
N GLY A 312 45.06 -13.09 -2.59
CA GLY A 312 45.65 -12.41 -1.44
C GLY A 312 44.70 -12.14 -0.27
N ALA A 313 43.42 -12.53 -0.38
CA ALA A 313 42.46 -12.37 0.70
C ALA A 313 42.68 -13.38 1.84
N ARG A 314 42.49 -12.93 3.08
CA ARG A 314 42.54 -13.78 4.28
C ARG A 314 41.15 -14.36 4.54
N GLN A 315 41.07 -15.68 4.73
CA GLN A 315 39.82 -16.32 5.14
C GLN A 315 39.57 -16.15 6.65
N LEU A 316 38.38 -15.68 7.00
CA LEU A 316 37.88 -15.58 8.36
C LEU A 316 36.62 -16.44 8.55
N GLU A 317 36.51 -17.05 9.72
CA GLU A 317 35.29 -17.71 10.18
C GLU A 317 34.44 -16.69 10.95
N LEU A 318 33.26 -16.40 10.41
CA LEU A 318 32.36 -15.37 10.92
C LEU A 318 31.07 -15.97 11.47
N VAL A 319 30.57 -15.34 12.52
CA VAL A 319 29.25 -15.62 13.09
C VAL A 319 28.35 -14.42 12.82
N PRO A 320 27.14 -14.60 12.25
CA PRO A 320 26.22 -13.48 12.10
C PRO A 320 25.76 -13.04 13.49
N LEU A 321 25.86 -11.75 13.80
CA LEU A 321 25.35 -11.20 15.06
C LEU A 321 23.90 -10.74 14.89
N GLY A 322 23.64 -9.96 13.85
CA GLY A 322 22.31 -9.47 13.57
C GLY A 322 22.14 -8.91 12.17
N VAL A 323 20.89 -8.92 11.71
CA VAL A 323 20.46 -8.28 10.46
C VAL A 323 19.73 -6.99 10.79
N TYR A 324 20.06 -5.93 10.07
CA TYR A 324 19.54 -4.59 10.29
C TYR A 324 18.80 -4.08 9.04
N SER A 325 17.69 -3.38 9.25
CA SER A 325 17.09 -2.50 8.24
C SER A 325 17.77 -1.14 8.27
N LEU A 326 18.17 -0.67 7.09
CA LEU A 326 18.72 0.66 6.87
C LEU A 326 17.64 1.68 6.50
N ASN A 327 16.41 1.25 6.24
CA ASN A 327 15.30 2.14 5.87
C ASN A 327 14.60 2.78 7.09
N TYR A 328 14.91 2.38 8.33
CA TYR A 328 14.23 2.90 9.51
C TYR A 328 14.60 4.38 9.78
N PRO A 329 13.64 5.32 9.88
CA PRO A 329 13.91 6.76 9.88
C PRO A 329 14.79 7.28 11.01
N LYS A 330 14.96 6.53 12.12
CA LYS A 330 15.71 6.98 13.29
C LYS A 330 17.15 6.49 13.32
N GLN A 331 17.34 5.18 13.33
CA GLN A 331 18.63 4.52 13.42
C GLN A 331 18.52 3.14 12.72
N PRO A 332 19.62 2.43 12.41
CA PRO A 332 19.52 1.07 11.92
C PRO A 332 18.67 0.21 12.86
N LEU A 333 17.66 -0.46 12.32
CA LEU A 333 16.73 -1.27 13.11
C LEU A 333 17.19 -2.72 13.08
N LEU A 334 17.50 -3.29 14.24
CA LEU A 334 17.78 -4.72 14.38
C LEU A 334 16.50 -5.53 14.08
N LEU A 335 16.53 -6.31 13.02
CA LEU A 335 15.45 -7.19 12.57
C LEU A 335 15.61 -8.61 13.10
N VAL A 336 16.85 -9.11 13.12
CA VAL A 336 17.19 -10.47 13.57
C VAL A 336 18.39 -10.41 14.50
N ASP A 337 18.30 -11.02 15.69
CA ASP A 337 19.45 -11.32 16.54
C ASP A 337 19.73 -12.82 16.51
N PHE A 338 20.93 -13.20 16.11
CA PHE A 338 21.31 -14.60 15.99
C PHE A 338 21.66 -15.24 17.34
N ARG A 339 22.07 -14.45 18.32
CA ARG A 339 22.51 -14.93 19.65
C ARG A 339 21.34 -15.19 20.59
N ASP A 340 20.27 -14.43 20.41
CA ASP A 340 19.08 -14.52 21.26
C ASP A 340 17.81 -14.41 20.42
N LYS A 341 17.10 -15.53 20.30
CA LYS A 341 15.86 -15.63 19.53
C LYS A 341 14.74 -14.76 20.10
N LEU A 342 14.76 -14.47 21.41
CA LEU A 342 13.68 -13.76 22.09
C LEU A 342 13.98 -12.29 22.30
N HIS A 343 15.25 -11.86 22.28
CA HIS A 343 15.66 -10.49 22.58
C HIS A 343 14.85 -9.43 21.83
N VAL A 344 14.77 -9.58 20.51
CA VAL A 344 14.11 -8.60 19.64
C VAL A 344 12.60 -8.60 20.00
N ARG A 345 12.01 -9.77 20.30
CA ARG A 345 10.58 -9.94 20.64
C ARG A 345 10.24 -9.34 22.00
N GLU A 346 11.08 -9.59 23.01
CA GLU A 346 10.96 -9.01 24.35
C GLU A 346 11.03 -7.49 24.31
N HIS A 347 11.91 -6.95 23.45
CA HIS A 347 11.99 -5.50 23.23
C HIS A 347 10.66 -4.95 22.69
N GLU A 348 10.04 -5.59 21.70
CA GLU A 348 8.72 -5.15 21.20
C GLU A 348 7.61 -5.25 22.24
N MET A 349 7.53 -6.36 22.97
CA MET A 349 6.54 -6.50 24.05
C MET A 349 6.69 -5.40 25.10
N THR A 350 7.94 -5.08 25.47
CA THR A 350 8.24 -4.04 26.44
C THR A 350 7.82 -2.66 25.94
N GLN A 351 8.12 -2.33 24.68
CA GLN A 351 7.72 -1.04 24.08
C GLN A 351 6.19 -0.92 23.96
N ARG A 352 5.50 -1.98 23.52
CA ARG A 352 4.03 -2.01 23.46
C ARG A 352 3.40 -1.83 24.84
N THR A 353 3.94 -2.51 25.85
CA THR A 353 3.51 -2.39 27.25
C THR A 353 3.67 -0.95 27.75
N ILE A 354 4.81 -0.30 27.47
CA ILE A 354 5.06 1.10 27.86
C ILE A 354 4.07 2.05 27.16
N ASN A 355 3.82 1.87 25.87
CA ASN A 355 2.86 2.68 25.11
C ASN A 355 1.42 2.49 25.65
N GLU A 356 1.01 1.26 25.98
CA GLU A 356 -0.30 0.96 26.57
C GLU A 356 -0.45 1.55 28.00
N ILE A 357 0.60 1.50 28.83
CA ILE A 357 0.57 2.05 30.20
C ILE A 357 0.58 3.59 30.19
N THR A 358 1.43 4.21 29.37
CA THR A 358 1.53 5.68 29.27
C THR A 358 0.27 6.30 28.69
N SER A 359 -0.39 5.62 27.75
CA SER A 359 -1.66 6.09 27.16
C SER A 359 -2.92 5.65 27.92
N GLY A 360 -2.84 4.63 28.80
CA GLY A 360 -3.99 3.98 29.42
C GLY A 360 -4.12 4.09 30.93
N VAL A 361 -3.01 4.17 31.69
CA VAL A 361 -3.02 4.02 33.17
C VAL A 361 -2.81 5.34 33.91
N ILE A 362 -2.08 6.29 33.32
CA ILE A 362 -1.96 7.64 33.88
C ILE A 362 -3.19 8.43 33.43
N GLY A 363 -4.20 8.50 34.30
CA GLY A 363 -5.52 9.11 34.06
C GLY A 363 -5.53 10.61 33.76
N ILE A 364 -4.87 11.04 32.68
CA ILE A 364 -5.10 12.33 32.04
C ILE A 364 -6.37 12.19 31.22
N SER A 365 -7.51 12.54 31.83
CA SER A 365 -8.84 12.44 31.24
C SER A 365 -8.97 13.27 29.96
N HIS A 366 -9.47 12.64 28.90
CA HIS A 366 -9.56 13.13 27.52
C HIS A 366 -10.67 14.17 27.23
N PHE A 367 -11.25 14.87 28.22
CA PHE A 367 -12.45 15.70 27.98
C PHE A 367 -12.37 17.18 28.37
N THR A 368 -11.23 17.71 28.78
CA THR A 368 -11.07 19.18 28.96
C THR A 368 -10.25 19.87 27.87
N ASN A 369 -9.67 19.15 26.91
CA ASN A 369 -8.69 19.76 25.99
C ASN A 369 -8.63 19.07 24.60
N TRP A 370 -9.70 19.19 23.79
CA TRP A 370 -9.69 18.72 22.39
C TRP A 370 -8.60 19.41 21.53
N TYR A 371 -8.22 20.64 21.89
CA TYR A 371 -7.07 21.34 21.32
C TYR A 371 -5.75 20.60 21.55
N TYR A 372 -5.62 19.83 22.63
CA TYR A 372 -4.43 19.03 22.92
C TYR A 372 -4.32 17.81 22.01
N TYR A 373 -5.39 17.35 21.34
CA TYR A 373 -5.31 16.21 20.39
C TYR A 373 -4.97 16.65 18.98
N VAL A 374 -5.58 17.74 18.51
CA VAL A 374 -5.07 18.41 17.31
C VAL A 374 -3.63 18.82 17.57
N ALA A 375 -3.30 19.31 18.76
CA ALA A 375 -1.92 19.60 19.13
C ALA A 375 -1.07 18.36 19.40
N ALA A 376 -1.57 17.20 19.81
CA ALA A 376 -0.79 15.98 20.08
C ALA A 376 -0.52 15.21 18.79
N ASP A 377 -1.46 15.13 17.86
CA ASP A 377 -1.22 14.63 16.50
C ASP A 377 -0.37 15.62 15.70
N LEU A 378 -0.60 16.93 15.84
CA LEU A 378 0.28 17.94 15.25
C LEU A 378 1.65 17.95 15.97
N TYR A 379 1.70 17.63 17.25
CA TYR A 379 2.95 17.48 18.02
C TYR A 379 3.65 16.20 17.64
N ASP A 380 3.01 15.05 17.48
CA ASP A 380 3.62 13.82 16.99
C ASP A 380 4.00 13.95 15.52
N PHE A 381 3.28 14.75 14.72
CA PHE A 381 3.67 15.15 13.37
C PHE A 381 4.90 16.09 13.37
N VAL A 382 4.92 17.12 14.22
CA VAL A 382 6.05 18.07 14.38
C VAL A 382 7.24 17.43 15.12
N ARG A 383 7.00 16.44 15.98
CA ARG A 383 7.98 15.73 16.82
C ARG A 383 8.49 14.47 16.15
N ALA A 384 7.74 13.84 15.23
CA ALA A 384 8.29 12.94 14.22
C ALA A 384 9.25 13.70 13.29
N ARG A 385 8.93 14.96 12.96
CA ARG A 385 9.84 15.90 12.28
C ARG A 385 10.99 16.40 13.18
N HIS A 386 10.93 16.16 14.51
CA HIS A 386 11.96 16.51 15.50
C HIS A 386 12.48 15.32 16.34
N GLY A 387 12.36 14.08 15.84
CA GLY A 387 13.03 12.89 16.39
C GLY A 387 12.47 12.21 17.66
N GLY A 388 11.34 12.64 18.25
CA GLY A 388 10.81 12.05 19.50
C GLY A 388 9.95 10.79 19.33
N ALA A 389 10.03 9.87 20.31
CA ALA A 389 9.28 8.59 20.52
C ALA A 389 9.35 7.52 19.41
N VAL A 390 9.68 6.27 19.76
CA VAL A 390 9.82 5.11 18.85
C VAL A 390 8.75 5.13 17.74
N ASP A 391 9.18 5.12 16.47
CA ASP A 391 8.26 5.03 15.33
C ASP A 391 7.86 3.56 15.14
N GLN A 392 6.81 3.13 15.83
CA GLN A 392 6.28 1.76 15.76
C GLN A 392 5.82 1.41 14.34
N ALA A 393 5.18 2.37 13.68
CA ALA A 393 4.73 2.30 12.30
C ALA A 393 5.90 1.99 11.34
N GLY A 394 6.99 2.74 11.41
CA GLY A 394 8.18 2.50 10.58
C GLY A 394 8.91 1.20 10.91
N ARG A 395 8.79 0.66 12.14
CA ARG A 395 9.37 -0.65 12.50
C ARG A 395 8.58 -1.80 11.86
N LEU A 396 7.25 -1.72 11.92
CA LEU A 396 6.37 -2.68 11.25
C LEU A 396 6.60 -2.68 9.74
N ASP A 397 6.76 -1.51 9.12
CA ASP A 397 7.08 -1.40 7.69
C ASP A 397 8.43 -2.08 7.37
N CYS A 398 9.48 -1.83 8.15
CA CYS A 398 10.78 -2.48 7.94
C CYS A 398 10.70 -4.01 8.10
N TYR A 399 9.86 -4.50 9.02
CA TYR A 399 9.67 -5.92 9.26
C TYR A 399 8.89 -6.59 8.13
N SER A 400 7.76 -6.02 7.70
CA SER A 400 6.95 -6.56 6.61
C SER A 400 7.74 -6.57 5.30
N GLN A 401 8.45 -5.47 4.99
CA GLN A 401 9.34 -5.39 3.83
C GLN A 401 10.43 -6.47 3.87
N PHE A 402 11.07 -6.68 5.02
CA PHE A 402 12.11 -7.70 5.15
C PHE A 402 11.55 -9.12 5.05
N ARG A 403 10.37 -9.37 5.65
CA ARG A 403 9.67 -10.65 5.57
C ARG A 403 9.34 -11.02 4.13
N VAL A 404 8.80 -10.07 3.38
CA VAL A 404 8.50 -10.22 1.95
C VAL A 404 9.80 -10.42 1.18
N ALA A 405 10.78 -9.55 1.33
CA ALA A 405 12.05 -9.67 0.61
C ALA A 405 12.72 -11.04 0.86
N LEU A 406 12.77 -11.52 2.10
CA LEU A 406 13.31 -12.85 2.43
C LEU A 406 12.53 -14.01 1.81
N ALA A 407 11.20 -13.88 1.70
CA ALA A 407 10.38 -14.92 1.08
C ALA A 407 10.63 -15.02 -0.44
N LEU A 408 10.97 -13.89 -1.06
CA LEU A 408 11.15 -13.76 -2.51
C LEU A 408 12.59 -13.99 -2.96
N ASP A 409 13.56 -13.77 -2.07
CA ASP A 409 14.96 -13.86 -2.41
C ASP A 409 15.38 -15.31 -2.70
N SER A 410 15.94 -15.52 -3.89
CA SER A 410 16.55 -16.80 -4.32
C SER A 410 18.07 -16.75 -4.43
N ARG A 411 18.69 -15.60 -4.14
CA ARG A 411 20.13 -15.34 -4.33
C ARG A 411 20.94 -15.60 -3.06
N LEU A 412 20.35 -15.38 -1.90
CA LEU A 412 20.95 -15.65 -0.60
C LEU A 412 21.18 -17.14 -0.43
N ASP A 413 22.22 -17.46 0.34
CA ASP A 413 22.48 -18.83 0.79
C ASP A 413 21.20 -19.44 1.40
N PRO A 414 20.67 -20.54 0.85
CA PRO A 414 19.37 -21.07 1.26
C PRO A 414 19.29 -21.36 2.76
N GLN A 415 20.42 -21.78 3.35
CA GLN A 415 20.50 -22.10 4.77
C GLN A 415 20.44 -20.84 5.64
N PHE A 416 21.21 -19.81 5.29
CA PHE A 416 21.16 -18.51 5.94
C PHE A 416 19.77 -17.88 5.84
N ARG A 417 19.15 -17.96 4.66
CA ARG A 417 17.78 -17.49 4.41
C ARG A 417 16.76 -18.18 5.31
N THR A 418 16.78 -19.51 5.40
CA THR A 418 15.86 -20.27 6.28
C THR A 418 16.07 -19.93 7.75
N GLU A 419 17.31 -19.71 8.20
CA GLU A 419 17.57 -19.30 9.57
C GLU A 419 17.00 -17.89 9.87
N MET A 420 17.16 -16.94 8.96
CA MET A 420 16.56 -15.61 9.08
C MET A 420 15.03 -15.68 9.09
N GLN A 421 14.43 -16.42 8.14
CA GLN A 421 12.98 -16.61 8.06
C GLN A 421 12.42 -17.20 9.36
N SER A 422 13.01 -18.27 9.90
CA SER A 422 12.56 -18.89 11.16
C SER A 422 12.60 -17.92 12.35
N ARG A 423 13.59 -17.02 12.38
CA ARG A 423 13.72 -16.02 13.45
C ARG A 423 12.73 -14.87 13.30
N VAL A 424 12.54 -14.37 12.08
CA VAL A 424 11.51 -13.37 11.75
C VAL A 424 10.11 -13.91 12.07
N GLU A 425 9.82 -15.17 11.77
CA GLU A 425 8.53 -15.81 12.10
C GLU A 425 8.27 -15.93 13.61
N SER A 426 9.32 -16.14 14.40
CA SER A 426 9.21 -16.20 15.87
C SER A 426 8.83 -14.85 16.50
N TRP A 427 8.86 -13.80 15.68
CA TRP A 427 8.67 -12.42 16.06
C TRP A 427 7.24 -11.91 15.96
N ALA A 428 6.31 -12.65 15.35
CA ALA A 428 4.91 -12.26 15.25
C ALA A 428 4.29 -12.00 16.66
N VAL A 429 4.27 -10.73 17.08
CA VAL A 429 3.79 -10.28 18.40
C VAL A 429 2.30 -9.94 18.34
N ASN A 430 1.73 -9.76 17.15
CA ASN A 430 0.31 -9.49 16.98
C ASN A 430 -0.50 -10.79 17.08
N PRO A 431 -1.47 -10.91 18.01
CA PRO A 431 -2.34 -12.08 18.10
C PRO A 431 -3.22 -12.30 16.85
N LEU A 432 -3.33 -11.29 15.97
CA LEU A 432 -4.05 -11.37 14.70
C LEU A 432 -3.22 -11.96 13.54
N GLU A 433 -1.89 -12.03 13.65
CA GLU A 433 -1.03 -12.55 12.59
C GLU A 433 -1.22 -14.06 12.39
N ALA A 434 -1.25 -14.50 11.13
CA ALA A 434 -1.22 -15.91 10.76
C ALA A 434 0.22 -16.39 10.53
N ALA A 435 0.44 -17.70 10.54
CA ALA A 435 1.74 -18.25 10.14
C ALA A 435 1.93 -18.14 8.62
N PRO A 436 3.13 -17.90 8.08
CA PRO A 436 3.33 -17.73 6.63
C PRO A 436 2.84 -18.91 5.78
N GLY A 437 3.14 -20.14 6.20
CA GLY A 437 2.62 -21.34 5.52
C GLY A 437 1.09 -21.42 5.52
N ARG A 438 0.42 -20.82 6.52
CA ARG A 438 -1.04 -20.72 6.57
C ARG A 438 -1.56 -19.61 5.66
N GLU A 439 -0.91 -18.45 5.65
CA GLU A 439 -1.22 -17.35 4.72
C GLU A 439 -1.16 -17.83 3.26
N MET A 440 -0.18 -18.67 2.89
CA MET A 440 -0.09 -19.28 1.56
C MET A 440 -1.26 -20.21 1.24
N GLN A 441 -1.64 -21.08 2.18
CA GLN A 441 -2.82 -21.95 2.01
C GLN A 441 -4.10 -21.14 1.87
N ASN A 442 -4.27 -20.11 2.71
CA ASN A 442 -5.39 -19.18 2.63
C ASN A 442 -5.44 -18.47 1.28
N ALA A 443 -4.30 -18.09 0.72
CA ALA A 443 -4.23 -17.45 -0.58
C ALA A 443 -4.76 -18.34 -1.71
N VAL A 444 -4.39 -19.62 -1.72
CA VAL A 444 -4.92 -20.60 -2.68
C VAL A 444 -6.43 -20.78 -2.51
N LEU A 445 -6.90 -20.92 -1.27
CA LEU A 445 -8.33 -21.08 -0.98
C LEU A 445 -9.15 -19.83 -1.37
N ARG A 446 -8.66 -18.63 -1.06
CA ARG A 446 -9.31 -17.37 -1.41
C ARG A 446 -9.31 -17.12 -2.91
N TYR A 447 -8.22 -17.46 -3.60
CA TYR A 447 -8.18 -17.44 -5.06
C TYR A 447 -9.25 -18.35 -5.67
N ALA A 448 -9.31 -19.61 -5.23
CA ALA A 448 -10.35 -20.55 -5.69
C ALA A 448 -11.76 -20.01 -5.40
N ARG A 449 -11.97 -19.35 -4.26
CA ARG A 449 -13.26 -18.74 -3.92
C ARG A 449 -13.62 -17.57 -4.85
N LEU A 450 -12.67 -16.67 -5.12
CA LEU A 450 -12.89 -15.57 -6.07
C LEU A 450 -13.23 -16.09 -7.47
N GLN A 451 -12.57 -17.17 -7.90
CA GLN A 451 -12.89 -17.86 -9.15
C GLN A 451 -14.34 -18.40 -9.14
N THR A 452 -14.78 -19.00 -8.04
CA THR A 452 -16.18 -19.48 -7.93
C THR A 452 -17.21 -18.33 -7.90
N GLU A 453 -16.88 -17.17 -7.32
CA GLU A 453 -17.76 -15.99 -7.31
C GLU A 453 -17.92 -15.37 -8.70
N ILE A 454 -16.89 -15.52 -9.54
CA ILE A 454 -16.92 -15.14 -10.96
C ILE A 454 -17.84 -16.08 -11.74
N GLU A 455 -17.70 -17.40 -11.56
CA GLU A 455 -18.34 -18.41 -12.40
C GLU A 455 -19.83 -18.67 -12.05
N ASN A 456 -20.17 -18.84 -10.76
CA ASN A 456 -21.43 -19.50 -10.39
C ASN A 456 -22.51 -18.58 -9.79
N ASP A 457 -22.13 -17.52 -9.08
CA ASP A 457 -23.08 -16.66 -8.34
C ASP A 457 -23.30 -15.28 -8.97
N GLY A 458 -22.44 -14.86 -9.91
CA GLY A 458 -22.48 -13.51 -10.50
C GLY A 458 -22.43 -12.38 -9.46
N SER A 459 -22.03 -12.69 -8.22
CA SER A 459 -22.05 -11.76 -7.08
C SER A 459 -21.05 -10.62 -7.30
N LEU A 460 -19.90 -10.94 -7.91
CA LEU A 460 -18.88 -9.97 -8.30
C LEU A 460 -19.40 -9.05 -9.41
N ILE A 461 -20.10 -9.59 -10.41
CA ILE A 461 -20.73 -8.79 -11.48
C ILE A 461 -21.85 -7.91 -10.94
N ALA A 462 -22.66 -8.42 -10.02
CA ALA A 462 -23.67 -7.63 -9.33
C ALA A 462 -23.07 -6.51 -8.47
N ARG A 463 -21.85 -6.72 -7.94
CA ARG A 463 -21.08 -5.69 -7.24
C ARG A 463 -20.59 -4.63 -8.24
N ILE A 464 -19.94 -5.03 -9.33
CA ILE A 464 -19.49 -4.12 -10.40
C ILE A 464 -20.67 -3.26 -10.91
N ASP A 465 -21.84 -3.84 -11.19
CA ASP A 465 -23.03 -3.08 -11.62
C ASP A 465 -23.46 -2.02 -10.59
N LYS A 466 -23.40 -2.34 -9.30
CA LYS A 466 -23.71 -1.38 -8.23
C LYS A 466 -22.70 -0.23 -8.22
N ASP A 467 -21.44 -0.50 -8.49
CA ASP A 467 -20.37 0.49 -8.48
C ASP A 467 -20.42 1.37 -9.72
N ARG A 468 -20.63 0.78 -10.90
CA ARG A 468 -20.88 1.51 -12.15
C ARG A 468 -22.05 2.49 -12.00
N ARG A 469 -23.12 2.08 -11.33
CA ARG A 469 -24.27 2.96 -11.06
C ARG A 469 -23.97 4.03 -10.01
N ALA A 470 -23.12 3.76 -9.03
CA ALA A 470 -22.65 4.77 -8.09
C ALA A 470 -21.75 5.79 -8.79
N GLU A 471 -20.84 5.32 -9.65
CA GLU A 471 -19.95 6.14 -10.48
C GLU A 471 -20.74 7.07 -11.41
N LEU A 472 -21.75 6.54 -12.10
CA LEU A 472 -22.65 7.33 -12.94
C LEU A 472 -23.40 8.41 -12.15
N ALA A 473 -23.83 8.09 -10.93
CA ALA A 473 -24.57 9.03 -10.08
C ALA A 473 -23.66 10.15 -9.55
N ALA A 474 -22.43 9.80 -9.18
CA ALA A 474 -21.41 10.75 -8.73
C ALA A 474 -20.83 11.60 -9.88
N PHE A 475 -21.05 11.22 -11.15
CA PHE A 475 -20.44 11.91 -12.28
C PHE A 475 -20.97 13.34 -12.40
N GLY A 476 -20.05 14.29 -12.26
CA GLY A 476 -20.35 15.72 -12.40
C GLY A 476 -21.02 16.34 -11.19
N GLU A 477 -20.99 15.66 -10.04
CA GLU A 477 -21.37 16.25 -8.75
C GLU A 477 -20.25 17.10 -8.15
N THR A 478 -20.63 18.15 -7.42
CA THR A 478 -19.66 18.91 -6.63
C THR A 478 -18.99 18.04 -5.56
N LYS A 479 -17.76 18.41 -5.19
CA LYS A 479 -17.05 17.83 -4.03
C LYS A 479 -17.86 17.85 -2.73
N LYS A 480 -18.71 18.88 -2.55
CA LYS A 480 -19.59 19.02 -1.38
C LYS A 480 -20.73 17.99 -1.40
N ALA A 481 -21.34 17.77 -2.56
CA ALA A 481 -22.38 16.76 -2.73
C ALA A 481 -21.83 15.35 -2.47
N HIS A 482 -20.67 15.03 -3.04
CA HIS A 482 -19.98 13.77 -2.81
C HIS A 482 -19.67 13.53 -1.31
N PHE A 483 -19.18 14.54 -0.60
CA PHE A 483 -18.94 14.45 0.84
C PHE A 483 -20.24 14.23 1.63
N ALA A 484 -21.30 14.98 1.31
CA ALA A 484 -22.60 14.83 1.98
C ALA A 484 -23.20 13.42 1.78
N GLN A 485 -23.06 12.85 0.57
CA GLN A 485 -23.52 11.49 0.28
C GLN A 485 -22.73 10.43 1.05
N ALA A 486 -21.41 10.59 1.18
CA ALA A 486 -20.59 9.70 2.00
C ALA A 486 -21.06 9.72 3.46
N VAL A 487 -21.27 10.91 4.03
CA VAL A 487 -21.79 11.07 5.40
C VAL A 487 -23.18 10.45 5.57
N LEU A 488 -24.07 10.58 4.59
CA LEU A 488 -25.40 9.97 4.63
C LEU A 488 -25.34 8.44 4.52
N HIS A 489 -24.47 7.91 3.67
CA HIS A 489 -24.24 6.48 3.56
C HIS A 489 -23.79 5.90 4.91
N ASP A 490 -22.79 6.51 5.53
CA ASP A 490 -22.25 6.02 6.81
C ASP A 490 -23.20 6.26 7.98
N GLY A 491 -23.84 7.44 8.05
CA GLY A 491 -24.83 7.76 9.07
C GLY A 491 -26.08 6.88 9.01
N SER A 492 -26.36 6.27 7.86
CA SER A 492 -27.43 5.28 7.69
C SER A 492 -26.94 3.83 7.79
N PHE A 493 -25.71 3.61 8.26
CA PHE A 493 -25.08 2.28 8.35
C PHE A 493 -25.10 1.52 7.01
N GLY A 494 -24.94 2.25 5.91
CA GLY A 494 -24.90 1.71 4.55
C GLY A 494 -26.26 1.50 3.89
N LEU A 495 -27.38 1.87 4.55
CA LEU A 495 -28.72 1.75 3.96
C LEU A 495 -28.95 2.74 2.81
N TYR A 496 -28.43 3.96 2.93
CA TYR A 496 -28.49 4.95 1.86
C TYR A 496 -27.38 4.69 0.85
N THR A 497 -27.70 4.42 -0.42
CA THR A 497 -26.70 4.38 -1.50
C THR A 497 -27.13 5.29 -2.63
N HIS A 498 -26.28 6.27 -2.98
CA HIS A 498 -26.52 7.12 -4.13
C HIS A 498 -26.11 6.38 -5.41
N ARG A 499 -27.09 5.95 -6.20
CA ARG A 499 -26.87 5.14 -7.41
C ARG A 499 -27.84 5.53 -8.51
N ALA A 500 -27.36 5.51 -9.75
CA ALA A 500 -28.19 5.64 -10.92
C ALA A 500 -29.19 4.47 -10.99
N LYS A 501 -30.33 4.72 -11.63
CA LYS A 501 -31.31 3.66 -11.95
C LYS A 501 -30.66 2.66 -12.90
N LYS A 502 -31.05 1.39 -12.80
CA LYS A 502 -30.57 0.35 -13.70
C LYS A 502 -31.17 0.58 -15.09
N ASP A 503 -30.32 0.87 -16.07
CA ASP A 503 -30.68 1.15 -17.46
C ASP A 503 -29.61 0.52 -18.37
N PRO A 504 -29.97 -0.19 -19.46
CA PRO A 504 -28.99 -0.68 -20.44
C PRO A 504 -28.13 0.44 -21.07
N ALA A 505 -28.62 1.68 -21.17
CA ALA A 505 -27.86 2.81 -21.69
C ALA A 505 -26.74 3.30 -20.74
N ASN A 506 -26.71 2.80 -19.50
CA ASN A 506 -25.70 3.16 -18.50
C ASN A 506 -24.28 2.82 -18.96
N LEU A 507 -24.07 1.69 -19.66
CA LEU A 507 -22.71 1.29 -20.07
C LEU A 507 -22.12 2.27 -21.09
N ALA A 508 -22.88 2.64 -22.12
CA ALA A 508 -22.43 3.61 -23.12
C ALA A 508 -22.22 5.02 -22.50
N THR A 509 -23.08 5.40 -21.56
CA THR A 509 -22.92 6.66 -20.83
C THR A 509 -21.64 6.63 -19.97
N LEU A 510 -21.39 5.51 -19.31
CA LEU A 510 -20.23 5.33 -18.44
C LEU A 510 -18.92 5.29 -19.23
N ASP A 511 -18.89 4.60 -20.38
CA ASP A 511 -17.76 4.62 -21.32
C ASP A 511 -17.38 6.05 -21.69
N CYS A 512 -18.36 6.82 -22.19
CA CYS A 512 -18.18 8.23 -22.52
C CYS A 512 -17.58 9.03 -21.34
N TYR A 513 -18.13 8.83 -20.14
CA TYR A 513 -17.69 9.53 -18.93
C TYR A 513 -16.26 9.16 -18.50
N ARG A 514 -15.89 7.88 -18.57
CA ARG A 514 -14.53 7.42 -18.23
C ARG A 514 -13.51 7.92 -19.24
N ARG A 515 -13.81 7.91 -20.54
CA ARG A 515 -12.94 8.48 -21.59
C ARG A 515 -12.76 9.99 -21.43
N VAL A 516 -13.81 10.72 -21.07
CA VAL A 516 -13.71 12.14 -20.73
C VAL A 516 -12.78 12.36 -19.55
N GLN A 517 -12.91 11.57 -18.48
CA GLN A 517 -12.02 11.65 -17.32
C GLN A 517 -10.56 11.34 -17.70
N TYR A 518 -10.31 10.31 -18.50
CA TYR A 518 -8.98 9.95 -18.98
C TYR A 518 -8.31 11.12 -19.71
N HIS A 519 -8.95 11.67 -20.75
CA HIS A 519 -8.35 12.77 -21.53
C HIS A 519 -8.21 14.05 -20.71
N LEU A 520 -9.14 14.31 -19.79
CA LEU A 520 -9.08 15.46 -18.89
C LEU A 520 -7.96 15.33 -17.86
N GLN A 521 -7.69 14.13 -17.34
CA GLN A 521 -6.55 13.86 -16.46
C GLN A 521 -5.21 14.10 -17.19
N VAL A 522 -5.10 13.67 -18.45
CA VAL A 522 -3.92 13.96 -19.29
C VAL A 522 -3.72 15.47 -19.44
N ILE A 523 -4.76 16.23 -19.78
CA ILE A 523 -4.64 17.69 -19.93
C ILE A 523 -4.31 18.36 -18.58
N ASP A 524 -4.95 17.92 -17.51
CA ASP A 524 -4.74 18.48 -16.18
C ASP A 524 -3.34 18.21 -15.63
N SER A 525 -2.73 17.05 -15.94
CA SER A 525 -1.37 16.74 -15.52
C SER A 525 -0.37 17.68 -16.22
N LEU A 526 -0.53 17.91 -17.52
CA LEU A 526 0.27 18.87 -18.31
C LEU A 526 0.17 20.29 -17.73
N VAL A 527 -1.06 20.75 -17.48
CA VAL A 527 -1.30 22.09 -16.90
C VAL A 527 -0.70 22.21 -15.50
N SER A 528 -0.73 21.13 -14.71
CA SER A 528 -0.20 21.14 -13.35
C SER A 528 1.32 21.11 -13.29
N ALA A 529 1.99 20.50 -14.28
CA ALA A 529 3.45 20.49 -14.39
C ALA A 529 4.02 21.91 -14.60
N GLY A 530 3.24 22.80 -15.24
CA GLY A 530 3.62 24.20 -15.45
C GLY A 530 4.80 24.40 -16.40
N THR A 531 5.28 23.32 -17.03
CA THR A 531 6.29 23.34 -18.10
C THR A 531 5.61 23.46 -19.46
N GLN A 532 6.37 23.88 -20.48
CA GLN A 532 5.86 23.92 -21.86
C GLN A 532 5.51 22.49 -22.30
N PRO A 533 4.24 22.21 -22.64
CA PRO A 533 3.78 20.84 -22.83
C PRO A 533 4.45 20.16 -24.03
N GLU A 534 4.74 20.92 -25.10
CA GLU A 534 5.44 20.45 -26.30
C GLU A 534 6.92 20.06 -26.08
N VAL A 535 7.54 20.52 -24.98
CA VAL A 535 8.95 20.21 -24.67
C VAL A 535 9.06 18.94 -23.83
N ALA A 536 8.12 18.74 -22.90
CA ALA A 536 8.16 17.64 -21.95
C ALA A 536 7.35 16.40 -22.39
N TYR A 537 6.43 16.55 -23.35
CA TYR A 537 5.50 15.50 -23.74
C TYR A 537 5.29 15.44 -25.26
N ASP A 538 4.82 14.29 -25.75
CA ASP A 538 4.49 14.08 -27.16
C ASP A 538 3.27 14.91 -27.59
N SER A 539 3.51 15.92 -28.43
CA SER A 539 2.48 16.82 -28.96
C SER A 539 1.34 16.08 -29.67
N SER A 540 1.62 14.94 -30.31
CA SER A 540 0.58 14.17 -31.03
C SER A 540 -0.45 13.56 -30.05
N ARG A 541 0.01 13.10 -28.89
CA ARG A 541 -0.83 12.57 -27.81
C ARG A 541 -1.70 13.66 -27.19
N ILE A 542 -1.16 14.87 -27.05
CA ILE A 542 -1.91 16.03 -26.55
C ILE A 542 -3.01 16.42 -27.53
N GLN A 543 -2.67 16.55 -28.81
CA GLN A 543 -3.63 16.87 -29.87
C GLN A 543 -4.76 15.83 -29.94
N THR A 544 -4.41 14.55 -29.89
CA THR A 544 -5.39 13.44 -29.85
C THR A 544 -6.31 13.58 -28.65
N SER A 545 -5.78 13.91 -27.47
CA SER A 545 -6.60 14.08 -26.26
C SER A 545 -7.55 15.28 -26.34
N ILE A 546 -7.12 16.39 -26.95
CA ILE A 546 -7.97 17.56 -27.17
C ILE A 546 -9.12 17.23 -28.13
N LEU A 547 -8.82 16.55 -29.24
CA LEU A 547 -9.80 16.17 -30.25
C LEU A 547 -10.85 15.20 -29.69
N GLU A 548 -10.40 14.13 -29.04
CA GLU A 548 -11.28 13.14 -28.39
C GLU A 548 -12.17 13.80 -27.34
N LEU A 549 -11.59 14.65 -26.49
CA LEU A 549 -12.36 15.37 -25.47
C LEU A 549 -13.42 16.28 -26.09
N SER A 550 -13.11 17.02 -27.15
CA SER A 550 -14.13 17.87 -27.84
C SER A 550 -15.29 17.03 -28.40
N GLY A 551 -14.96 15.87 -28.97
CA GLY A 551 -15.94 14.92 -29.50
C GLY A 551 -16.88 14.39 -28.41
N LEU A 552 -16.32 13.84 -27.33
CA LEU A 552 -17.07 13.21 -26.25
C LEU A 552 -18.00 14.19 -25.51
N MET A 553 -17.61 15.46 -25.41
CA MET A 553 -18.39 16.49 -24.70
C MET A 553 -19.73 16.86 -25.38
N SER A 554 -20.05 16.30 -26.55
CA SER A 554 -21.44 16.32 -27.07
C SER A 554 -22.42 15.55 -26.20
N ASN A 555 -21.94 14.46 -25.58
CA ASN A 555 -22.77 13.50 -24.85
C ASN A 555 -22.74 13.76 -23.33
N VAL A 556 -21.97 14.77 -22.89
CA VAL A 556 -21.85 15.14 -21.48
C VAL A 556 -22.77 16.34 -21.17
N HIS A 557 -23.73 16.10 -20.28
CA HIS A 557 -24.69 17.13 -19.85
C HIS A 557 -24.31 17.84 -18.54
N SER A 558 -23.32 17.33 -17.79
CA SER A 558 -22.92 17.96 -16.53
C SER A 558 -22.30 19.34 -16.78
N PRO A 559 -22.86 20.43 -16.21
CA PRO A 559 -22.32 21.78 -16.37
C PRO A 559 -20.96 21.93 -15.67
N GLU A 560 -20.74 21.20 -14.58
CA GLU A 560 -19.49 21.24 -13.81
C GLU A 560 -18.33 20.63 -14.61
N VAL A 561 -18.54 19.46 -15.20
CA VAL A 561 -17.53 18.81 -16.05
C VAL A 561 -17.20 19.69 -17.25
N ARG A 562 -18.22 20.29 -17.88
CA ARG A 562 -18.03 21.25 -18.98
C ARG A 562 -17.20 22.45 -18.57
N ALA A 563 -17.49 23.05 -17.41
CA ALA A 563 -16.73 24.18 -16.90
C ALA A 563 -15.28 23.80 -16.58
N HIS A 564 -15.05 22.60 -16.02
CA HIS A 564 -13.72 22.10 -15.72
C HIS A 564 -12.90 21.86 -17.00
N VAL A 565 -13.45 21.15 -17.99
CA VAL A 565 -12.81 20.94 -19.31
C VAL A 565 -12.44 22.26 -19.96
N GLN A 566 -13.36 23.24 -19.97
CA GLN A 566 -13.09 24.55 -20.53
C GLN A 566 -11.95 25.27 -19.81
N ALA A 567 -11.93 25.23 -18.47
CA ALA A 567 -10.86 25.85 -17.68
C ALA A 567 -9.50 25.20 -17.94
N SER A 568 -9.45 23.87 -18.06
CA SER A 568 -8.22 23.13 -18.34
C SER A 568 -7.69 23.39 -19.75
N LEU A 569 -8.56 23.42 -20.76
CA LEU A 569 -8.18 23.76 -22.14
C LEU A 569 -7.67 25.21 -22.27
N LEU A 570 -8.29 26.16 -21.55
CA LEU A 570 -7.82 27.55 -21.51
C LEU A 570 -6.41 27.64 -20.93
N ARG A 571 -6.17 26.98 -19.80
CA ARG A 571 -4.84 26.96 -19.18
C ARG A 571 -3.79 26.28 -20.06
N LEU A 572 -4.15 25.18 -20.72
CA LEU A 572 -3.24 24.48 -21.64
C LEU A 572 -2.87 25.38 -22.82
N ARG A 573 -3.86 26.08 -23.40
CA ARG A 573 -3.63 27.05 -24.49
C ARG A 573 -2.68 28.17 -24.04
N ASP A 574 -2.88 28.69 -22.84
CA ASP A 574 -2.09 29.82 -22.33
C ASP A 574 -0.65 29.39 -21.97
N LEU A 575 -0.41 28.10 -21.69
CA LEU A 575 0.92 27.53 -21.41
C LEU A 575 1.70 27.11 -22.66
N SER A 576 1.02 26.67 -23.72
CA SER A 576 1.67 26.18 -24.94
C SER A 576 2.13 27.32 -25.85
N GLN A 577 3.27 27.15 -26.49
CA GLN A 577 3.77 28.04 -27.55
C GLN A 577 3.52 27.46 -28.96
N ASP A 578 3.05 26.22 -29.05
CA ASP A 578 2.69 25.60 -30.32
C ASP A 578 1.36 26.15 -30.84
N THR A 579 1.42 26.84 -31.98
CA THR A 579 0.26 27.39 -32.68
C THR A 579 -0.80 26.33 -33.00
N ALA A 580 -0.39 25.08 -33.30
CA ALA A 580 -1.31 23.99 -33.58
C ALA A 580 -2.12 23.62 -32.33
N LEU A 581 -1.45 23.43 -31.19
CA LEU A 581 -2.11 23.17 -29.91
C LEU A 581 -3.01 24.33 -29.47
N GLN A 582 -2.54 25.57 -29.60
CA GLN A 582 -3.35 26.75 -29.27
C GLN A 582 -4.63 26.83 -30.12
N SER A 583 -4.51 26.54 -31.41
CA SER A 583 -5.65 26.53 -32.32
C SER A 583 -6.63 25.40 -31.98
N GLY A 584 -6.12 24.20 -31.67
CA GLY A 584 -6.93 23.03 -31.28
C GLY A 584 -7.73 23.29 -30.00
N CYS A 585 -7.09 23.83 -28.96
CA CYS A 585 -7.78 24.25 -27.73
C CYS A 585 -8.85 25.30 -28.00
N SER A 586 -8.55 26.31 -28.82
CA SER A 586 -9.50 27.39 -29.13
C SER A 586 -10.73 26.88 -29.89
N LEU A 587 -10.53 25.95 -30.82
CA LEU A 587 -11.60 25.28 -31.55
C LEU A 587 -12.47 24.44 -30.61
N ALA A 588 -11.86 23.61 -29.76
CA ALA A 588 -12.59 22.80 -28.77
C ALA A 588 -13.42 23.67 -27.82
N ILE A 589 -12.86 24.77 -27.32
CA ILE A 589 -13.58 25.74 -26.46
C ILE A 589 -14.77 26.36 -27.21
N ALA A 590 -14.60 26.73 -28.48
CA ALA A 590 -15.67 27.30 -29.28
C ALA A 590 -16.82 26.30 -29.50
N GLU A 591 -16.51 25.02 -29.74
CA GLU A 591 -17.50 23.95 -29.87
C GLU A 591 -18.29 23.72 -28.57
N LEU A 592 -17.60 23.70 -27.42
CA LEU A 592 -18.23 23.60 -26.10
C LEU A 592 -19.20 24.75 -25.85
N ASN A 593 -18.82 25.98 -26.18
CA ASN A 593 -19.65 27.17 -26.01
C ASN A 593 -20.88 27.17 -26.93
N ARG A 594 -20.71 26.76 -28.20
CA ARG A 594 -21.82 26.66 -29.16
C ARG A 594 -22.90 25.69 -28.66
N LYS A 595 -22.47 24.52 -28.16
CA LYS A 595 -23.38 23.51 -27.61
C LYS A 595 -24.00 23.94 -26.28
N ASN A 596 -23.28 24.66 -25.42
CA ASN A 596 -23.85 25.25 -24.19
C ASN A 596 -25.01 26.20 -24.49
N ASN A 597 -24.85 27.06 -25.50
CA ASN A 597 -25.90 28.00 -25.89
C ASN A 597 -27.13 27.29 -26.48
N ALA A 598 -26.93 26.22 -27.27
CA ALA A 598 -28.02 25.41 -27.79
C ALA A 598 -28.80 24.69 -26.67
N VAL A 599 -28.12 24.12 -25.67
CA VAL A 599 -28.77 23.48 -24.52
C VAL A 599 -29.55 24.49 -23.68
N ARG A 600 -29.00 25.69 -23.43
CA ARG A 600 -29.71 26.77 -22.72
C ARG A 600 -30.94 27.28 -23.48
N ALA A 601 -30.87 27.36 -24.80
CA ALA A 601 -32.01 27.75 -25.63
C ALA A 601 -33.14 26.70 -25.57
N ALA A 602 -32.80 25.40 -25.63
CA ALA A 602 -33.77 24.32 -25.54
C ALA A 602 -34.46 24.23 -24.17
N THR A 603 -33.74 24.46 -23.06
CA THR A 603 -34.34 24.49 -21.72
C THR A 603 -35.18 25.74 -21.47
N ALA A 604 -34.84 26.88 -22.07
CA ALA A 604 -35.65 28.10 -21.98
C ALA A 604 -36.98 27.98 -22.75
N SER A 605 -37.03 27.23 -23.86
CA SER A 605 -38.27 27.03 -24.63
C SER A 605 -39.28 26.07 -23.99
N GLY A 606 -38.89 25.28 -22.98
CA GLY A 606 -39.77 24.32 -22.30
C GLY A 606 -40.68 24.90 -21.19
N VAL A 607 -40.57 26.20 -20.86
CA VAL A 607 -41.28 26.84 -19.74
C VAL A 607 -42.45 27.75 -20.18
N VAL A 608 -42.84 27.74 -21.46
CA VAL A 608 -44.05 28.46 -21.87
C VAL A 608 -45.28 27.64 -21.50
N ALA A 609 -45.89 28.02 -20.37
CA ALA A 609 -47.16 27.54 -19.87
C ALA A 609 -48.22 27.50 -20.99
N SER A 610 -48.79 26.33 -21.21
CA SER A 610 -50.09 26.18 -21.85
C SER A 610 -51.14 26.86 -20.97
N VAL A 611 -51.40 28.15 -21.24
CA VAL A 611 -52.57 28.85 -20.72
C VAL A 611 -53.79 28.19 -21.36
N LEU A 612 -54.43 27.30 -20.59
CA LEU A 612 -55.76 26.78 -20.87
C LEU A 612 -56.73 27.96 -20.92
N THR A 613 -57.12 28.34 -22.13
CA THR A 613 -58.27 29.21 -22.38
C THR A 613 -59.54 28.46 -21.98
N ALA A 614 -60.10 28.81 -20.83
CA ALA A 614 -61.45 28.41 -20.44
C ALA A 614 -62.45 29.26 -21.24
N GLU A 615 -62.99 28.67 -22.30
CA GLU A 615 -64.08 29.26 -23.08
C GLU A 615 -65.41 28.89 -22.40
N THR A 616 -66.11 29.91 -21.94
CA THR A 616 -67.46 29.86 -21.38
C THR A 616 -68.48 29.48 -22.46
N ALA A 617 -69.30 28.46 -22.19
CA ALA A 617 -70.57 28.27 -22.89
C ALA A 617 -71.68 27.93 -21.88
N LYS A 618 -72.79 28.66 -22.05
CA LYS A 618 -74.09 28.54 -21.39
C LYS A 618 -74.76 27.19 -21.64
#